data_AF-A0A2M8EUP3-F1
#
_entry.id   AF-A0A2M8EUP3-F1
#
_cell.length_a   1.000
_cell.length_b   1.000
_cell.length_c   1.000
_cell.angle_alpha   90.00
_cell.angle_beta   90.00
_cell.angle_gamma   90.00
#
_symmetry.space_group_name_H-M   'P 1'
#
loop_
_entity.id
_entity.type
_entity.pdbx_description
1 polymer ?
#
loop_
_entity_poly.entity_id
_entity_poly.type
_entity_poly.pdbx_seq_one_letter_code
_entity_poly.pdbx_strand_id
1 'polypeptide(L)'
;MVNETNWQEVRNQFEKEIVDKLKGLPGHGEVSKNLFEFRSMISHEMPETAPKELFQKLIKILLLGKKVDLESVKKKYLSSELREEEQLIKRHSVKFSELQKSAANWVQSNLSEEELQMQWKNHETWLPRRHTIYKNPDLPFQKIARDTLARFCLIKEVSSKLSVGIVGTQSR
;
A
#
# COMPACT_ATOMS: atom_id res chain seq x y z
N MET A 1 28.72 -8.50 -3.69
CA MET A 1 27.69 -9.21 -2.90
C MET A 1 26.40 -8.46 -3.07
N VAL A 2 25.35 -9.09 -3.58
CA VAL A 2 24.02 -8.48 -3.61
C VAL A 2 23.53 -8.49 -2.17
N ASN A 3 23.36 -7.33 -1.53
CA ASN A 3 22.74 -7.28 -0.22
C ASN A 3 21.34 -7.89 -0.34
N GLU A 4 21.12 -9.00 0.34
CA GLU A 4 19.82 -9.67 0.38
C GLU A 4 18.80 -8.76 1.07
N THR A 5 17.62 -8.61 0.47
CA THR A 5 16.56 -7.78 1.04
C THR A 5 16.08 -8.39 2.34
N ASN A 6 16.17 -7.64 3.45
CA ASN A 6 15.59 -8.05 4.73
C ASN A 6 14.06 -7.89 4.70
N TRP A 7 13.35 -8.91 4.22
CA TRP A 7 11.91 -8.88 4.04
C TRP A 7 11.10 -8.76 5.33
N GLN A 8 11.62 -9.25 6.46
CA GLN A 8 10.96 -9.05 7.76
C GLN A 8 10.94 -7.56 8.13
N GLU A 9 12.06 -6.87 7.94
CA GLU A 9 12.13 -5.42 8.18
C GLU A 9 11.24 -4.64 7.21
N VAL A 10 11.22 -5.03 5.92
CA VAL A 10 10.31 -4.44 4.93
C VAL A 10 8.85 -4.59 5.34
N ARG A 11 8.43 -5.78 5.81
CA ARG A 11 7.07 -6.02 6.34
C ARG A 11 6.79 -5.12 7.55
N ASN A 12 7.69 -5.06 8.52
CA ASN A 12 7.51 -4.25 9.73
C ASN A 12 7.34 -2.76 9.39
N GLN A 13 8.15 -2.24 8.46
CA GLN A 13 8.06 -0.86 7.97
C GLN A 13 6.74 -0.61 7.24
N PHE A 14 6.31 -1.55 6.39
CA PHE A 14 5.04 -1.47 5.70
C PHE A 14 3.86 -1.36 6.68
N GLU A 15 3.75 -2.29 7.64
CA GLU A 15 2.66 -2.29 8.62
C GLU A 15 2.63 -0.99 9.43
N LYS A 16 3.81 -0.55 9.92
CA LYS A 16 3.95 0.70 10.67
C LYS A 16 3.49 1.92 9.87
N GLU A 17 3.87 1.99 8.59
CA GLU A 17 3.50 3.12 7.74
C GLU A 17 2.01 3.14 7.42
N ILE A 18 1.39 1.99 7.16
CA ILE A 18 -0.05 1.93 6.89
C ILE A 18 -0.85 2.31 8.14
N VAL A 19 -0.46 1.81 9.32
CA VAL A 19 -1.07 2.22 10.60
C VAL A 19 -0.97 3.72 10.80
N ASP A 20 0.19 4.32 10.50
CA ASP A 20 0.39 5.77 10.65
C ASP A 20 -0.41 6.59 9.62
N LYS A 21 -0.50 6.12 8.36
CA LYS A 21 -1.32 6.74 7.30
C LYS A 21 -2.81 6.70 7.61
N LEU A 22 -3.29 5.60 8.20
CA LEU A 22 -4.70 5.38 8.53
C LEU A 22 -5.08 5.84 9.94
N LYS A 23 -4.16 6.47 10.67
CA LYS A 23 -4.41 6.98 12.01
C LYS A 23 -5.61 7.93 12.02
N GLY A 24 -6.62 7.59 12.82
CA GLY A 24 -7.87 8.37 12.94
C GLY A 24 -8.94 8.01 11.91
N LEU A 25 -8.72 6.97 11.08
CA LEU A 25 -9.79 6.39 10.28
C LEU A 25 -10.77 5.65 11.22
N PRO A 26 -12.06 6.02 11.24
CA PRO A 26 -13.06 5.30 12.02
C PRO A 26 -13.23 3.84 11.54
N GLY A 27 -13.56 2.97 12.49
CA GLY A 27 -13.98 1.60 12.22
C GLY A 27 -15.27 1.54 11.40
N HIS A 28 -15.55 0.38 10.80
CA HIS A 28 -16.75 0.22 9.95
C HIS A 28 -18.06 0.52 10.70
N GLY A 29 -18.14 0.22 12.00
CA GLY A 29 -19.32 0.49 12.83
C GLY A 29 -19.49 1.95 13.26
N GLU A 30 -18.48 2.80 13.05
CA GLU A 30 -18.46 4.20 13.48
C GLU A 30 -18.84 5.18 12.35
N VAL A 31 -19.00 4.67 11.13
CA VAL A 31 -19.42 5.46 9.96
C VAL A 31 -20.85 5.13 9.56
N SER A 32 -21.55 6.09 8.95
CA SER A 32 -22.87 5.84 8.38
C SER A 32 -22.78 4.96 7.12
N LYS A 33 -23.82 4.16 6.84
CA LYS A 33 -23.83 3.20 5.73
C LYS A 33 -23.49 3.82 4.36
N ASN A 34 -23.94 5.06 4.11
CA ASN A 34 -23.67 5.81 2.88
C ASN A 34 -22.20 6.26 2.74
N LEU A 35 -21.36 6.03 3.75
CA LEU A 35 -19.93 6.34 3.75
C LEU A 35 -19.04 5.10 3.77
N PHE A 36 -19.62 3.89 3.82
CA PHE A 36 -18.88 2.64 3.87
C PHE A 36 -17.92 2.49 2.69
N GLU A 37 -18.38 2.76 1.47
CA GLU A 37 -17.55 2.65 0.27
C GLU A 37 -16.42 3.67 0.28
N PHE A 38 -16.68 4.91 0.73
CA PHE A 38 -15.64 5.92 0.83
C PHE A 38 -14.59 5.57 1.89
N ARG A 39 -15.02 5.06 3.06
CA ARG A 39 -14.12 4.53 4.10
C ARG A 39 -13.28 3.37 3.57
N SER A 40 -13.91 2.43 2.86
CA SER A 40 -13.24 1.26 2.26
C SER A 40 -12.20 1.68 1.23
N MET A 41 -12.51 2.67 0.39
CA MET A 41 -11.56 3.23 -0.57
C MET A 41 -10.30 3.76 0.13
N ILE A 42 -10.45 4.49 1.25
CA ILE A 42 -9.31 5.02 2.02
C ILE A 42 -8.42 3.89 2.56
N SER A 43 -9.01 2.87 3.20
CA SER A 43 -8.22 1.80 3.83
C SER A 43 -7.65 0.79 2.83
N HIS A 44 -8.43 0.42 1.81
CA HIS A 44 -8.14 -0.73 0.95
C HIS A 44 -7.75 -0.40 -0.49
N GLU A 45 -8.08 0.77 -1.04
CA GLU A 45 -7.80 1.07 -2.45
C GLU A 45 -6.62 2.03 -2.66
N MET A 46 -6.42 2.99 -1.74
CA MET A 46 -5.35 3.99 -1.85
C MET A 46 -3.97 3.33 -2.00
N PRO A 47 -3.18 3.65 -3.04
CA PRO A 47 -1.89 3.03 -3.30
C PRO A 47 -0.85 3.36 -2.21
N GLU A 48 0.18 2.53 -2.13
CA GLU A 48 1.25 2.68 -1.14
C GLU A 48 2.07 3.97 -1.38
N THR A 49 2.14 4.46 -2.63
CA THR A 49 2.77 5.72 -3.01
C THR A 49 2.08 6.94 -2.41
N ALA A 50 0.79 6.85 -2.10
CA ALA A 50 0.01 8.00 -1.68
C ALA A 50 0.58 8.60 -0.37
N PRO A 51 0.77 9.93 -0.31
CA PRO A 51 1.35 10.60 0.84
C PRO A 51 0.39 10.58 2.03
N LYS A 52 0.93 10.63 3.25
CA LYS A 52 0.14 10.59 4.50
C LYS A 52 -0.88 11.74 4.56
N GLU A 53 -0.51 12.90 4.04
CA GLU A 53 -1.33 14.10 3.99
C GLU A 53 -2.62 13.87 3.18
N LEU A 54 -2.54 13.04 2.13
CA LEU A 54 -3.70 12.68 1.33
C LEU A 54 -4.65 11.77 2.11
N PHE A 55 -4.14 10.76 2.81
CA PHE A 55 -4.96 9.93 3.71
C PHE A 55 -5.67 10.79 4.76
N GLN A 56 -4.93 11.66 5.45
CA GLN A 56 -5.49 12.57 6.46
C GLN A 56 -6.56 13.49 5.88
N LYS A 57 -6.36 14.00 4.66
CA LYS A 57 -7.36 14.82 3.97
C LYS A 57 -8.65 14.04 3.70
N LEU A 58 -8.55 12.80 3.22
CA LEU A 58 -9.71 11.96 2.95
C LEU A 58 -10.42 11.55 4.25
N ILE A 59 -9.68 11.22 5.30
CA ILE A 59 -10.23 10.93 6.64
C ILE A 59 -10.99 12.15 7.17
N LYS A 60 -10.43 13.37 7.05
CA LYS A 60 -11.14 14.60 7.45
C LYS A 60 -12.45 14.77 6.69
N ILE A 61 -12.47 14.49 5.38
CA ILE A 61 -13.70 14.54 4.57
C ILE A 61 -14.71 13.49 5.08
N LEU A 62 -14.26 12.27 5.38
CA LEU A 62 -15.11 11.19 5.89
C LEU A 62 -15.77 11.59 7.22
N LEU A 63 -14.99 12.19 8.13
CA LEU A 63 -15.45 12.63 9.44
C LEU A 63 -16.47 13.79 9.40
N LEU A 64 -16.64 14.47 8.27
CA LEU A 64 -17.73 15.44 8.11
C LEU A 64 -19.12 14.77 8.11
N GLY A 65 -19.20 13.45 7.91
CA GLY A 65 -20.46 12.70 7.94
C GLY A 65 -21.41 12.98 6.78
N LYS A 66 -20.99 13.78 5.79
CA LYS A 66 -21.80 14.18 4.63
C LYS A 66 -21.66 13.17 3.51
N LYS A 67 -22.73 12.94 2.74
CA LYS A 67 -22.69 12.11 1.53
C LYS A 67 -21.56 12.59 0.61
N VAL A 68 -20.73 11.65 0.16
CA VAL A 68 -19.62 11.90 -0.75
C VAL A 68 -19.99 11.37 -2.14
N ASP A 69 -19.72 12.15 -3.17
CA ASP A 69 -19.71 11.65 -4.55
C ASP A 69 -18.41 10.86 -4.75
N LEU A 70 -18.52 9.54 -4.65
CA LEU A 70 -17.39 8.62 -4.68
C LEU A 70 -16.64 8.67 -6.01
N GLU A 71 -17.34 8.81 -7.12
CA GLU A 71 -16.72 8.84 -8.46
C GLU A 71 -15.86 10.10 -8.63
N SER A 72 -16.38 11.25 -8.23
CA SER A 72 -15.61 12.50 -8.23
C SER A 72 -14.38 12.43 -7.34
N VAL A 73 -14.50 11.81 -6.16
CA VAL A 73 -13.37 11.61 -5.24
C VAL A 73 -12.33 10.65 -5.80
N LYS A 74 -12.74 9.51 -6.36
CA LYS A 74 -11.84 8.54 -7.00
C LYS A 74 -11.06 9.20 -8.14
N LYS A 75 -11.75 9.92 -9.02
CA LYS A 75 -11.11 10.64 -10.14
C LYS A 75 -10.10 11.68 -9.66
N LYS A 76 -10.41 12.39 -8.57
CA LYS A 76 -9.58 13.48 -8.06
C LYS A 76 -8.37 13.02 -7.25
N TYR A 77 -8.50 11.95 -6.47
CA TYR A 77 -7.52 11.58 -5.45
C TYR A 77 -6.92 10.19 -5.63
N LEU A 78 -7.62 9.26 -6.30
CA LEU A 78 -7.15 7.88 -6.45
C LEU A 78 -6.48 7.68 -7.82
N SER A 79 -7.10 8.16 -8.91
CA SER A 79 -6.63 7.89 -10.27
C SER A 79 -5.23 8.42 -10.57
N SER A 80 -4.87 9.59 -10.04
CA SER A 80 -3.51 10.16 -10.21
C SER A 80 -2.47 9.28 -9.52
N GLU A 81 -2.72 8.92 -8.26
CA GLU A 81 -1.81 8.12 -7.44
C GLU A 81 -1.59 6.72 -8.03
N LEU A 82 -2.67 6.08 -8.52
CA LEU A 82 -2.57 4.79 -9.22
C LEU A 82 -1.73 4.90 -10.49
N ARG A 83 -1.92 5.95 -11.29
CA ARG A 83 -1.14 6.18 -12.50
C ARG A 83 0.34 6.42 -12.18
N GLU A 84 0.65 7.16 -11.13
CA GLU A 84 2.02 7.41 -10.70
C GLU A 84 2.72 6.12 -10.26
N GLU A 85 2.04 5.29 -9.47
CA GLU A 85 2.56 3.98 -9.06
C GLU A 85 2.77 3.06 -10.27
N GLU A 86 1.80 2.97 -11.19
CA GLU A 86 1.93 2.19 -12.42
C GLU A 86 3.12 2.63 -13.28
N GLN A 87 3.33 3.94 -13.43
CA GLN A 87 4.48 4.48 -14.15
C GLN A 87 5.80 4.16 -13.45
N LEU A 88 5.84 4.25 -12.11
CA LEU A 88 7.02 3.90 -11.32
C LEU A 88 7.37 2.41 -11.51
N ILE A 89 6.39 1.51 -11.39
CA ILE A 89 6.58 0.07 -11.61
C ILE A 89 7.06 -0.18 -13.05
N LYS A 90 6.45 0.47 -14.05
CA LYS A 90 6.82 0.29 -15.46
C LYS A 90 8.27 0.73 -15.73
N ARG A 91 8.71 1.85 -15.15
CA ARG A 91 10.09 2.36 -15.28
C ARG A 91 11.11 1.43 -14.61
N HIS A 92 10.72 0.74 -13.55
CA HIS A 92 11.58 -0.16 -12.77
C HIS A 92 11.15 -1.64 -12.88
N SER A 93 10.61 -2.04 -14.02
CA SER A 93 9.95 -3.35 -14.20
C SER A 93 10.87 -4.54 -13.92
N VAL A 94 12.13 -4.46 -14.37
CA VAL A 94 13.14 -5.51 -14.12
C VAL A 94 13.39 -5.68 -12.61
N LYS A 95 13.67 -4.56 -11.93
CA LYS A 95 13.89 -4.55 -10.48
C LYS A 95 12.65 -5.00 -9.70
N PHE A 96 11.47 -4.58 -10.13
CA PHE A 96 10.22 -5.03 -9.54
C PHE A 96 10.05 -6.55 -9.68
N SER A 97 10.36 -7.12 -10.84
CA SER A 97 10.32 -8.57 -11.06
C SER A 97 11.31 -9.33 -10.16
N GLU A 98 12.52 -8.80 -9.96
CA GLU A 98 13.50 -9.36 -9.02
C GLU A 98 13.01 -9.32 -7.57
N LEU A 99 12.44 -8.18 -7.14
CA LEU A 99 11.83 -8.03 -5.82
C LEU A 99 10.68 -9.00 -5.62
N GLN A 100 9.82 -9.20 -6.64
CA GLN A 100 8.73 -10.19 -6.56
C GLN A 100 9.26 -11.61 -6.37
N LYS A 101 10.32 -12.02 -7.10
CA LYS A 101 10.91 -13.35 -6.95
C LYS A 101 11.49 -13.55 -5.54
N SER A 102 12.26 -12.58 -5.05
CA SER A 102 12.85 -12.65 -3.71
C SER A 102 11.79 -12.63 -2.60
N ALA A 103 10.78 -11.76 -2.72
CA ALA A 103 9.65 -11.71 -1.79
C ALA A 103 8.83 -13.01 -1.80
N ALA A 104 8.68 -13.68 -2.96
CA ALA A 104 7.94 -14.92 -3.05
C ALA A 104 8.51 -16.00 -2.14
N ASN A 105 9.83 -16.20 -2.21
CA ASN A 105 10.53 -17.19 -1.39
C ASN A 105 10.31 -16.90 0.10
N TRP A 106 10.49 -15.64 0.51
CA TRP A 106 10.32 -15.25 1.90
C TRP A 106 8.87 -15.41 2.37
N VAL A 107 7.88 -14.93 1.60
CA VAL A 107 6.46 -15.06 1.95
C VAL A 107 6.06 -16.53 2.12
N GLN A 108 6.46 -17.40 1.19
CA GLN A 108 6.14 -18.82 1.26
C GLN A 108 6.73 -19.51 2.50
N SER A 109 7.94 -19.11 2.92
CA SER A 109 8.59 -19.71 4.10
C SER A 109 8.15 -19.13 5.44
N ASN A 110 7.60 -17.91 5.48
CA ASN A 110 7.35 -17.19 6.73
C ASN A 110 5.87 -16.87 6.99
N LEU A 111 5.02 -16.92 5.97
CA LEU A 111 3.63 -16.50 6.07
C LEU A 111 2.74 -17.57 5.44
N SER A 112 2.14 -18.42 6.26
CA SER A 112 1.19 -19.42 5.73
C SER A 112 -0.05 -18.72 5.16
N GLU A 113 -0.66 -19.32 4.13
CA GLU A 113 -1.87 -18.78 3.49
C GLU A 113 -3.02 -18.65 4.50
N GLU A 114 -3.20 -19.65 5.35
CA GLU A 114 -4.25 -19.70 6.37
C GLU A 114 -4.05 -18.61 7.45
N GLU A 115 -2.83 -18.44 7.94
CA GLU A 115 -2.49 -17.40 8.91
C GLU A 115 -2.70 -16.01 8.33
N LEU A 116 -2.24 -15.76 7.10
CA LEU A 116 -2.46 -14.48 6.42
C LEU A 116 -3.94 -14.15 6.25
N GLN A 117 -4.75 -15.13 5.84
CA GLN A 117 -6.19 -14.93 5.72
C GLN A 117 -6.84 -14.65 7.07
N MET A 118 -6.44 -15.36 8.11
CA MET A 118 -6.98 -15.19 9.47
C MET A 118 -6.64 -13.81 10.03
N GLN A 119 -5.36 -13.42 9.99
CA GLN A 119 -4.91 -12.11 10.47
C GLN A 119 -5.62 -10.99 9.70
N TRP A 120 -5.80 -11.14 8.38
CA TRP A 120 -6.45 -10.12 7.57
C TRP A 120 -7.95 -9.98 7.91
N LYS A 121 -8.65 -11.10 8.09
CA LYS A 121 -10.05 -11.13 8.54
C LYS A 121 -10.23 -10.52 9.92
N ASN A 122 -9.27 -10.76 10.82
CA ASN A 122 -9.26 -10.22 12.18
C ASN A 122 -8.76 -8.77 12.26
N HIS A 123 -8.36 -8.17 11.13
CA HIS A 123 -7.77 -6.83 11.07
C HIS A 123 -6.46 -6.69 11.89
N GLU A 124 -5.70 -7.78 12.00
CA GLU A 124 -4.41 -7.84 12.71
C GLU A 124 -3.23 -7.49 11.80
N THR A 125 -3.45 -7.42 10.49
CA THR A 125 -2.45 -7.13 9.46
C THR A 125 -3.05 -6.29 8.33
N TRP A 126 -2.25 -5.42 7.73
CA TRP A 126 -2.61 -4.74 6.48
C TRP A 126 -2.16 -5.52 5.24
N LEU A 127 -1.44 -6.62 5.42
CA LEU A 127 -0.99 -7.52 4.37
C LEU A 127 -1.93 -8.74 4.21
N PRO A 128 -2.40 -9.09 3.00
CA PRO A 128 -2.24 -8.37 1.74
C PRO A 128 -3.10 -7.10 1.65
N ARG A 129 -2.52 -6.02 1.11
CA ARG A 129 -3.27 -4.78 0.84
C ARG A 129 -3.77 -4.76 -0.60
N ARG A 130 -4.85 -4.01 -0.83
CA ARG A 130 -5.45 -3.81 -2.17
C ARG A 130 -5.89 -5.11 -2.84
N HIS A 131 -6.32 -6.10 -2.05
CA HIS A 131 -6.93 -7.34 -2.55
C HIS A 131 -8.04 -7.07 -3.58
N THR A 132 -8.82 -6.00 -3.40
CA THR A 132 -9.91 -5.61 -4.30
C THR A 132 -9.48 -5.14 -5.70
N ILE A 133 -8.20 -4.80 -5.90
CA ILE A 133 -7.66 -4.47 -7.22
C ILE A 133 -7.40 -5.73 -8.04
N TYR A 134 -7.22 -6.86 -7.37
CA TYR A 134 -7.11 -8.14 -8.02
C TYR A 134 -8.51 -8.60 -8.42
N LYS A 135 -8.79 -8.50 -9.72
CA LYS A 135 -10.09 -8.91 -10.31
C LYS A 135 -10.41 -10.40 -10.13
N ASN A 136 -9.44 -11.21 -9.74
CA ASN A 136 -9.62 -12.63 -9.49
C ASN A 136 -9.69 -12.88 -7.96
N PRO A 137 -10.87 -13.24 -7.42
CA PRO A 137 -11.06 -13.51 -6.00
C PRO A 137 -10.34 -14.79 -5.52
N ASP A 138 -9.95 -15.68 -6.44
CA ASP A 138 -9.27 -16.94 -6.11
C ASP A 138 -7.74 -16.78 -6.02
N LEU A 139 -7.24 -15.54 -6.04
CA LEU A 139 -5.81 -15.29 -5.89
C LEU A 139 -5.37 -15.53 -4.44
N PRO A 140 -4.32 -16.35 -4.21
CA PRO A 140 -3.80 -16.59 -2.87
C PRO A 140 -3.35 -15.29 -2.19
N PHE A 141 -3.63 -15.15 -0.90
CA PHE A 141 -3.19 -14.04 -0.06
C PHE A 141 -1.68 -13.90 -0.10
N GLN A 142 -0.93 -15.01 -0.11
CA GLN A 142 0.52 -15.01 -0.28
C GLN A 142 0.98 -14.29 -1.56
N LYS A 143 0.26 -14.48 -2.68
CA LYS A 143 0.62 -13.81 -3.94
C LYS A 143 0.41 -12.31 -3.86
N ILE A 144 -0.69 -11.88 -3.25
CA ILE A 144 -1.00 -10.45 -3.08
C ILE A 144 -0.06 -9.82 -2.04
N ALA A 145 0.31 -10.56 -0.99
CA ALA A 145 1.25 -10.15 0.03
C ALA A 145 2.64 -9.89 -0.56
N ARG A 146 3.13 -10.84 -1.37
CA ARG A 146 4.37 -10.70 -2.15
C ARG A 146 4.35 -9.43 -2.99
N ASP A 147 3.30 -9.20 -3.77
CA ASP A 147 3.21 -8.04 -4.64
C ASP A 147 3.15 -6.73 -3.84
N THR A 148 2.48 -6.73 -2.69
CA THR A 148 2.42 -5.57 -1.77
C THR A 148 3.80 -5.22 -1.23
N LEU A 149 4.55 -6.22 -0.72
CA LEU A 149 5.90 -6.02 -0.21
C LEU A 149 6.87 -5.58 -1.31
N ALA A 150 6.78 -6.17 -2.50
CA ALA A 150 7.61 -5.78 -3.64
C ALA A 150 7.34 -4.34 -4.08
N ARG A 151 6.06 -3.92 -4.13
CA ARG A 151 5.68 -2.53 -4.44
C ARG A 151 6.25 -1.58 -3.39
N PHE A 152 6.00 -1.87 -2.11
CA PHE A 152 6.47 -1.03 -1.01
C PHE A 152 7.99 -0.88 -0.99
N CYS A 153 8.73 -1.98 -1.14
CA CYS A 153 10.19 -1.97 -1.18
C CYS A 153 10.72 -1.11 -2.33
N LEU A 154 10.16 -1.28 -3.53
CA LEU A 154 10.55 -0.48 -4.71
C LEU A 154 10.33 1.02 -4.47
N ILE A 155 9.18 1.40 -3.91
CA ILE A 155 8.86 2.79 -3.58
C ILE A 155 9.91 3.37 -2.64
N LYS A 156 10.28 2.65 -1.57
CA LYS A 156 11.29 3.10 -0.61
C LYS A 156 12.68 3.25 -1.21
N GLU A 157 13.10 2.30 -2.05
CA GLU A 157 14.39 2.39 -2.74
C GLU A 157 14.46 3.61 -3.66
N VAL A 158 13.40 3.90 -4.41
CA VAL A 158 13.35 5.05 -5.34
C VAL A 158 13.31 6.37 -4.57
N SER A 159 12.47 6.49 -3.54
CA SER A 159 12.40 7.70 -2.70
C SER A 159 13.72 7.99 -1.99
N SER A 160 14.41 6.96 -1.49
CA SER A 160 15.72 7.12 -0.85
C SER A 160 16.77 7.65 -1.83
N LYS A 161 16.83 7.13 -3.06
CA LYS A 161 17.78 7.60 -4.08
C LYS A 161 17.55 9.05 -4.49
N LEU A 162 16.29 9.49 -4.55
CA LEU A 162 15.96 10.89 -4.81
C LEU A 162 16.42 11.82 -3.68
N SER A 163 16.33 11.37 -2.42
CA SER A 163 16.82 12.16 -1.28
C SER A 163 18.34 12.30 -1.23
N VAL A 164 19.09 11.31 -1.73
CA VAL A 164 20.56 11.34 -1.80
C VAL A 164 21.07 12.17 -2.98
N GLY A 165 20.35 12.17 -4.12
CA GLY A 165 20.72 12.93 -5.32
C GLY A 165 20.65 14.47 -5.17
N ILE A 166 19.94 14.99 -4.17
CA ILE A 166 19.83 16.44 -3.91
C ILE A 166 21.06 16.97 -3.13
N VAL A 167 21.84 16.10 -2.49
CA VAL A 167 23.03 16.51 -1.70
C VAL A 167 24.30 16.59 -2.56
N GLY A 168 24.23 16.21 -3.84
CA GLY A 168 25.41 16.02 -4.71
C GLY A 168 25.77 17.16 -5.67
N THR A 169 25.09 18.31 -5.65
CA THR A 169 25.37 19.43 -6.58
C THR A 169 25.64 20.74 -5.85
N GLN A 170 26.62 20.76 -4.94
CA GLN A 170 27.40 21.97 -4.68
C GLN A 170 28.87 21.61 -4.43
N SER A 171 29.73 22.11 -5.32
CA SER A 171 31.19 22.28 -5.25
C SER A 171 31.97 21.51 -6.32
N ARG A 172 32.10 22.14 -7.49
CA ARG A 172 33.39 22.53 -8.07
C ARG A 172 33.16 23.53 -9.20
#